data_AF-E0NVY4-F1
#
_entry.id   AF-E0NVY4-F1
#
_cell.length_a   1.000
_cell.length_b   1.000
_cell.length_c   1.000
_cell.angle_alpha   90.00
_cell.angle_beta   90.00
_cell.angle_gamma   90.00
#
_symmetry.space_group_name_H-M   'P 1'
#
loop_
_entity.id
_entity.type
_entity.pdbx_description
1 polymer ?
#
loop_
_entity_poly.entity_id
_entity_poly.type
_entity_poly.pdbx_seq_one_letter_code
_entity_poly.pdbx_strand_id
1 'polypeptide(L)'
;INHIKNIQVMVDIQAVDFVRINNGAHYEFMKVVSERFAAETTLSANATAKKAIEALAAAVKEEDRCLAISRKSLITDDIKEADDVRDDIYSALRKTIKGFLKAPMADVAQAAKELHQCMADYRIDPAMQLDRETGLLHNFIADLETKYAAQVTKLGLGLFVAPLKEANAKVEQFIVAR
;
A
#
# COMPACT_ATOMS: atom_id res chain seq x y z
N ILE A 1 -63.14 -36.38 -5.57
CA ILE A 1 -61.95 -36.78 -4.81
C ILE A 1 -60.81 -35.90 -5.27
N ASN A 2 -60.28 -35.11 -4.34
CA ASN A 2 -59.16 -34.19 -4.52
C ASN A 2 -57.96 -34.88 -5.15
N HIS A 3 -57.30 -34.23 -6.11
CA HIS A 3 -55.85 -34.14 -6.08
C HIS A 3 -55.40 -32.79 -6.65
N ILE A 4 -55.13 -31.89 -5.71
CA ILE A 4 -54.45 -30.62 -5.91
C ILE A 4 -52.95 -30.90 -6.07
N LYS A 5 -52.39 -30.35 -7.17
CA LYS A 5 -51.02 -29.86 -7.44
C LYS A 5 -49.84 -30.43 -6.64
N ASN A 6 -48.79 -30.79 -7.38
CA ASN A 6 -47.47 -30.21 -7.16
C ASN A 6 -46.71 -30.14 -8.49
N ILE A 7 -47.02 -29.12 -9.30
CA ILE A 7 -46.07 -28.62 -10.28
C ILE A 7 -45.09 -27.81 -9.45
N GLN A 8 -43.93 -28.39 -9.17
CA GLN A 8 -42.82 -27.66 -8.59
C GLN A 8 -42.50 -26.54 -9.58
N VAL A 9 -42.94 -25.32 -9.25
CA VAL A 9 -42.64 -24.13 -10.03
C VAL A 9 -41.13 -24.05 -10.09
N MET A 10 -40.57 -24.24 -11.29
CA MET A 10 -39.16 -24.00 -11.52
C MET A 10 -38.92 -22.55 -11.10
N VAL A 11 -38.20 -22.37 -9.99
CA VAL A 11 -37.79 -21.04 -9.57
C VAL A 11 -36.69 -20.66 -10.55
N ASP A 12 -37.08 -19.94 -11.61
CA ASP A 12 -36.12 -19.42 -12.57
C ASP A 12 -35.15 -18.50 -11.83
N ILE A 13 -33.87 -18.72 -12.08
CA ILE A 13 -32.82 -17.83 -11.58
C ILE A 13 -33.08 -16.46 -12.20
N GLN A 14 -33.49 -15.51 -11.36
CA GLN A 14 -33.63 -14.11 -11.74
C GLN A 14 -32.27 -13.53 -12.13
N ALA A 15 -32.26 -12.43 -12.88
CA ALA A 15 -31.02 -11.77 -13.28
C ALA A 15 -30.14 -11.49 -12.06
N VAL A 16 -28.94 -12.09 -12.04
CA VAL A 16 -27.93 -11.85 -11.01
C VAL A 16 -27.28 -10.50 -11.29
N ASP A 17 -27.43 -9.55 -10.37
CA ASP A 17 -26.76 -8.25 -10.45
C ASP A 17 -25.28 -8.39 -10.08
N PHE A 18 -24.45 -8.65 -11.08
CA PHE A 18 -23.00 -8.78 -10.92
C PHE A 18 -22.30 -7.47 -10.54
N VAL A 19 -22.96 -6.31 -10.67
CA VAL A 19 -22.35 -5.00 -10.37
C VAL A 19 -22.26 -4.77 -8.85
N ARG A 20 -23.11 -5.42 -8.06
CA ARG A 20 -23.20 -5.23 -6.61
C ARG A 20 -22.55 -6.33 -5.77
N ILE A 21 -22.00 -7.38 -6.39
CA ILE A 21 -21.36 -8.49 -5.68
C ILE A 21 -19.90 -8.08 -5.38
N ASN A 22 -19.54 -7.99 -4.10
CA ASN A 22 -18.14 -7.77 -3.72
C ASN A 22 -17.29 -9.02 -3.98
N ASN A 23 -15.97 -8.85 -4.14
CA ASN A 23 -15.05 -9.92 -4.52
C ASN A 23 -15.12 -11.14 -3.58
N GLY A 24 -15.36 -10.94 -2.28
CA GLY A 24 -15.49 -12.04 -1.32
C GLY A 24 -16.79 -12.84 -1.50
N ALA A 25 -17.91 -12.16 -1.77
CA ALA A 25 -19.19 -12.80 -2.04
C ALA A 25 -19.20 -13.55 -3.38
N HIS A 26 -18.52 -13.01 -4.39
CA HIS A 26 -18.32 -13.71 -5.67
C HIS A 26 -17.50 -14.99 -5.47
N TYR A 27 -16.36 -14.88 -4.79
CA TYR A 27 -15.50 -16.02 -4.51
C TYR A 27 -16.22 -17.13 -3.74
N GLU A 28 -16.96 -16.79 -2.68
CA GLU A 28 -17.69 -17.79 -1.89
C GLU A 28 -18.76 -18.50 -2.74
N PHE A 29 -19.46 -17.76 -3.61
CA PHE A 29 -20.40 -18.35 -4.56
C PHE A 29 -19.70 -19.32 -5.52
N MET A 30 -18.59 -18.91 -6.13
CA MET A 30 -17.84 -19.72 -7.08
C MET A 30 -17.19 -20.95 -6.43
N LYS A 31 -16.74 -20.83 -5.18
CA LYS A 31 -16.26 -21.94 -4.34
C LYS A 31 -17.35 -22.98 -4.15
N VAL A 32 -18.55 -22.57 -3.72
CA VAL A 32 -19.69 -23.49 -3.54
C VAL A 32 -20.09 -24.16 -4.85
N VAL A 33 -20.09 -23.43 -5.98
CA VAL A 33 -20.36 -24.01 -7.30
C VAL A 33 -19.30 -25.06 -7.67
N SER A 34 -18.01 -24.76 -7.47
CA SER A 34 -16.93 -25.70 -7.74
C SER A 34 -16.99 -26.95 -6.84
N GLU A 35 -17.31 -26.80 -5.56
CA GLU A 35 -17.48 -27.91 -4.61
C GLU A 35 -18.62 -28.84 -5.02
N ARG A 36 -19.75 -28.28 -5.50
CA ARG A 36 -20.88 -29.06 -6.01
C ARG A 36 -20.52 -29.85 -7.26
N PHE A 37 -19.77 -29.26 -8.19
CA PHE A 37 -19.28 -29.97 -9.37
C PHE A 37 -18.28 -31.07 -9.02
N ALA A 38 -17.46 -30.88 -7.99
CA ALA A 38 -16.54 -31.92 -7.51
C ALA A 38 -17.28 -33.13 -6.89
N ALA A 39 -18.43 -32.91 -6.26
CA ALA A 39 -19.26 -33.97 -5.69
C ALA A 39 -20.14 -34.70 -6.74
N GLU A 40 -20.38 -34.09 -7.90
CA GLU A 40 -21.21 -34.67 -8.98
C GLU A 40 -20.38 -35.61 -9.87
N THR A 41 -20.53 -36.90 -9.65
CA THR A 41 -19.75 -37.94 -10.34
C THR A 41 -20.32 -38.34 -11.69
N THR A 42 -21.61 -38.08 -11.95
CA THR A 42 -22.29 -38.50 -13.19
C THR A 42 -21.85 -37.65 -14.39
N LEU A 43 -21.69 -36.34 -14.19
CA LEU A 43 -21.23 -35.42 -15.24
C LEU A 43 -19.76 -35.65 -15.59
N SER A 44 -18.96 -36.11 -14.63
CA SER A 44 -17.54 -36.38 -14.80
C SER A 44 -17.24 -37.56 -15.73
N ALA A 45 -18.26 -38.37 -16.09
CA ALA A 45 -18.15 -39.40 -17.13
C ALA A 45 -18.02 -38.81 -18.54
N ASN A 46 -18.47 -37.56 -18.76
CA ASN A 46 -18.26 -36.84 -20.00
C ASN A 46 -16.91 -36.12 -19.97
N ALA A 47 -16.01 -36.46 -20.90
CA ALA A 47 -14.65 -35.93 -20.93
C ALA A 47 -14.58 -34.40 -21.05
N THR A 48 -15.50 -33.79 -21.81
CA THR A 48 -15.59 -32.33 -21.96
C THR A 48 -16.05 -31.67 -20.65
N ALA A 49 -17.07 -32.24 -20.01
CA ALA A 49 -17.56 -31.74 -18.72
C ALA A 49 -16.50 -31.87 -17.64
N LYS A 50 -15.79 -33.01 -17.57
CA LYS A 50 -14.68 -33.23 -16.64
C LYS A 50 -13.59 -32.18 -16.80
N LYS A 51 -13.17 -31.89 -18.04
CA LYS A 51 -12.16 -30.86 -18.32
C LYS A 51 -12.62 -29.46 -17.90
N ALA A 52 -13.91 -29.14 -18.08
CA ALA A 52 -14.48 -27.87 -17.64
C ALA A 52 -14.52 -27.76 -16.11
N ILE A 53 -14.85 -28.84 -15.40
CA ILE A 53 -14.85 -28.91 -13.93
C ILE A 53 -13.43 -28.71 -13.38
N GLU A 54 -12.42 -29.36 -13.97
CA GLU A 54 -11.02 -29.19 -13.60
C GLU A 54 -10.53 -27.75 -13.85
N ALA A 55 -10.91 -27.15 -14.98
CA ALA A 55 -10.59 -25.77 -15.29
C ALA A 55 -11.26 -24.78 -14.34
N LEU A 56 -12.53 -25.03 -13.95
CA LEU A 56 -13.25 -24.24 -12.96
C LEU A 56 -12.56 -24.31 -11.59
N ALA A 57 -12.18 -25.50 -11.14
CA ALA A 57 -11.49 -25.67 -9.86
C ALA A 57 -10.14 -24.94 -9.85
N ALA A 58 -9.39 -24.97 -10.96
CA ALA A 58 -8.16 -24.22 -11.11
C ALA A 58 -8.40 -22.70 -11.07
N ALA A 59 -9.45 -22.22 -11.74
CA ALA A 59 -9.82 -20.80 -11.75
C ALA A 59 -10.25 -20.30 -10.36
N VAL A 60 -11.06 -21.08 -9.62
CA VAL A 60 -11.47 -20.74 -8.24
C VAL A 60 -10.27 -20.69 -7.30
N LYS A 61 -9.31 -21.60 -7.46
CA LYS A 61 -8.06 -21.56 -6.68
C LYS A 61 -7.22 -20.31 -7.00
N GLU A 62 -7.18 -19.89 -8.25
CA GLU A 62 -6.49 -18.67 -8.65
C GLU A 62 -7.22 -17.42 -8.15
N GLU A 63 -8.54 -17.44 -8.12
CA GLU A 63 -9.37 -16.39 -7.51
C GLU A 63 -9.09 -16.26 -6.00
N ASP A 64 -8.99 -17.37 -5.25
CA ASP A 64 -8.59 -17.37 -3.83
C ASP A 64 -7.23 -16.69 -3.63
N ARG A 65 -6.24 -17.04 -4.46
CA ARG A 65 -4.90 -16.44 -4.44
C ARG A 65 -4.97 -14.94 -4.69
N CYS A 66 -5.76 -14.50 -5.66
CA CYS A 66 -5.93 -13.09 -6.01
C CYS A 66 -6.70 -12.32 -4.93
N LEU A 67 -7.74 -12.93 -4.35
CA LEU A 67 -8.50 -12.37 -3.23
C LEU A 67 -7.62 -12.19 -1.99
N ALA A 68 -6.73 -13.16 -1.71
CA ALA A 68 -5.74 -13.05 -0.64
C ALA A 68 -4.72 -11.92 -0.89
N ILE A 69 -4.32 -11.66 -2.14
CA ILE A 69 -3.47 -10.51 -2.51
C ILE A 69 -4.22 -9.19 -2.37
N SER A 70 -5.49 -9.12 -2.76
CA SER A 70 -6.34 -7.94 -2.54
C SER A 70 -6.45 -7.60 -1.04
N ARG A 71 -6.42 -8.60 -0.15
CA ARG A 71 -6.36 -8.40 1.30
C ARG A 71 -4.96 -8.01 1.80
N LYS A 72 -3.89 -8.30 1.04
CA LYS A 72 -2.52 -7.77 1.27
C LYS A 72 -2.36 -6.29 0.90
N SER A 73 -3.44 -5.58 0.52
CA SER A 73 -3.54 -4.10 0.55
C SER A 73 -2.91 -3.50 1.82
N LEU A 74 -2.89 -4.23 2.93
CA LEU A 74 -2.17 -3.87 4.16
C LEU A 74 -0.75 -3.36 3.89
N ILE A 75 0.04 -3.97 3.01
CA ILE A 75 1.41 -3.49 2.73
C ILE A 75 1.36 -2.14 2.01
N THR A 76 0.40 -1.89 1.12
CA THR A 76 0.26 -0.59 0.44
C THR A 76 -0.25 0.48 1.41
N ASP A 77 -1.17 0.13 2.30
CA ASP A 77 -1.68 1.02 3.34
C ASP A 77 -0.59 1.33 4.38
N ASP A 78 0.20 0.34 4.80
CA ASP A 78 1.35 0.48 5.70
C ASP A 78 2.49 1.29 5.07
N ILE A 79 2.74 1.09 3.76
CA ILE A 79 3.68 1.94 2.99
C ILE A 79 3.20 3.38 3.05
N LYS A 80 1.92 3.62 2.74
CA LYS A 80 1.35 4.96 2.72
C LYS A 80 1.42 5.62 4.09
N GLU A 81 1.05 4.92 5.17
CA GLU A 81 1.13 5.48 6.52
C GLU A 81 2.57 5.83 6.90
N ALA A 82 3.54 4.97 6.58
CA ALA A 82 4.95 5.25 6.84
C ALA A 82 5.48 6.41 5.99
N ASP A 83 5.04 6.52 4.75
CA ASP A 83 5.34 7.60 3.82
C ASP A 83 4.81 8.94 4.35
N ASP A 84 3.53 8.99 4.74
CA ASP A 84 2.87 10.17 5.31
C ASP A 84 3.61 10.66 6.57
N VAL A 85 4.00 9.74 7.48
CA VAL A 85 4.79 10.08 8.67
C VAL A 85 6.16 10.66 8.30
N ARG A 86 6.86 10.08 7.34
CA ARG A 86 8.16 10.57 6.87
C ARG A 86 8.03 11.98 6.29
N ASP A 87 7.00 12.19 5.47
CA ASP A 87 6.74 13.45 4.79
C ASP A 87 6.38 14.57 5.77
N ASP A 88 5.59 14.26 6.80
CA ASP A 88 5.27 15.21 7.87
C ASP A 88 6.53 15.67 8.61
N ILE A 89 7.43 14.74 8.95
CA ILE A 89 8.70 15.07 9.63
C ILE A 89 9.58 15.91 8.70
N TYR A 90 9.72 15.52 7.43
CA TYR A 90 10.51 16.27 6.45
C TYR A 90 9.96 17.68 6.22
N SER A 91 8.64 17.81 6.12
CA SER A 91 7.92 19.09 6.01
C SER A 91 8.15 19.98 7.22
N ALA A 92 8.09 19.42 8.43
CA ALA A 92 8.36 20.14 9.67
C ALA A 92 9.82 20.62 9.75
N LEU A 93 10.79 19.77 9.39
CA LEU A 93 12.20 20.13 9.30
C LEU A 93 12.42 21.31 8.34
N ARG A 94 11.84 21.22 7.13
CA ARG A 94 11.92 22.29 6.11
C ARG A 94 11.38 23.62 6.62
N LYS A 95 10.21 23.59 7.26
CA LYS A 95 9.58 24.79 7.85
C LYS A 95 10.43 25.39 8.96
N THR A 96 11.01 24.54 9.81
CA THR A 96 11.87 24.96 10.92
C THR A 96 13.14 25.64 10.41
N ILE A 97 13.85 25.03 9.46
CA ILE A 97 15.03 25.64 8.82
C ILE A 97 14.67 26.99 8.18
N LYS A 98 13.54 27.07 7.47
CA LYS A 98 13.05 28.32 6.87
C LYS A 98 12.75 29.39 7.93
N GLY A 99 12.23 29.00 9.09
CA GLY A 99 11.96 29.90 10.22
C GLY A 99 13.22 30.59 10.75
N PHE A 100 14.35 29.88 10.75
CA PHE A 100 15.63 30.43 11.23
C PHE A 100 16.33 31.36 10.23
N LEU A 101 15.90 31.44 8.97
CA LEU A 101 16.55 32.30 7.96
C LEU A 101 16.56 33.79 8.33
N LYS A 102 15.60 34.24 9.15
CA LYS A 102 15.48 35.62 9.63
C LYS A 102 15.75 35.75 11.13
N ALA A 103 16.47 34.78 11.71
CA ALA A 103 16.84 34.85 13.12
C ALA A 103 17.65 36.13 13.40
N PRO A 104 17.44 36.78 14.56
CA PRO A 104 18.15 38.02 14.92
C PRO A 104 19.65 37.78 15.18
N MET A 105 20.04 36.56 15.52
CA MET A 105 21.45 36.16 15.62
C MET A 105 21.99 35.77 14.24
N ALA A 106 22.99 36.51 13.77
CA ALA A 106 23.56 36.37 12.43
C ALA A 106 24.13 34.96 12.17
N ASP A 107 24.72 34.35 13.18
CA ASP A 107 25.33 33.03 13.11
C ASP A 107 24.31 31.88 13.08
N VAL A 108 23.11 32.08 13.65
CA VAL A 108 21.94 31.20 13.48
C VAL A 108 21.34 31.35 12.09
N ALA A 109 21.16 32.58 11.62
CA ALA A 109 20.64 32.83 10.28
C ALA A 109 21.56 32.26 9.18
N GLN A 110 22.88 32.36 9.37
CA GLN A 110 23.87 31.80 8.47
C GLN A 110 23.82 30.26 8.43
N ALA A 111 23.74 29.59 9.60
CA ALA A 111 23.59 28.14 9.65
C ALA A 111 22.30 27.67 8.94
N ALA A 112 21.20 28.39 9.13
CA ALA A 112 19.94 28.10 8.46
C ALA A 112 20.03 28.30 6.94
N LYS A 113 20.77 29.31 6.47
CA LYS A 113 20.99 29.58 5.06
C LYS A 113 21.75 28.45 4.37
N GLU A 114 22.80 27.93 5.01
CA GLU A 114 23.59 26.79 4.52
C GLU A 114 22.73 25.53 4.41
N LEU A 115 21.97 25.20 5.45
CA LEU A 115 21.06 24.05 5.43
C LEU A 115 19.94 24.22 4.39
N HIS A 116 19.37 25.42 4.27
CA HIS A 116 18.34 25.69 3.27
C HIS A 116 18.88 25.54 1.85
N GLN A 117 20.13 25.94 1.59
CA GLN A 117 20.77 25.71 0.29
C GLN A 117 20.97 24.21 0.04
N CYS A 118 21.48 23.46 1.03
CA CYS A 118 21.61 22.01 0.94
C CYS A 118 20.27 21.35 0.57
N MET A 119 19.17 21.73 1.24
CA MET A 119 17.83 21.23 0.90
C MET A 119 17.43 21.56 -0.55
N ALA A 120 17.75 22.77 -1.02
CA ALA A 120 17.46 23.19 -2.39
C ALA A 120 18.29 22.44 -3.43
N ASP A 121 19.51 22.02 -3.09
CA ASP A 121 20.39 21.25 -3.97
C ASP A 121 19.88 19.82 -4.16
N TYR A 122 19.36 19.20 -3.09
CA TYR A 122 18.75 17.87 -3.14
C TYR A 122 17.43 17.82 -3.90
N ARG A 123 16.67 18.94 -3.95
CA ARG A 123 15.39 19.05 -4.67
C ARG A 123 14.40 17.92 -4.36
N ILE A 124 14.35 17.51 -3.09
CA ILE A 124 13.43 16.48 -2.64
C ILE A 124 12.01 17.07 -2.68
N ASP A 125 11.14 16.37 -3.39
CA ASP A 125 9.72 16.66 -3.53
C ASP A 125 8.97 15.42 -3.05
N PRO A 126 8.23 15.48 -1.92
CA PRO A 126 7.48 14.35 -1.39
C PRO A 126 6.47 13.72 -2.36
N ALA A 127 6.09 14.43 -3.43
CA ALA A 127 5.22 13.89 -4.47
C ALA A 127 5.98 13.09 -5.55
N MET A 128 7.29 12.90 -5.43
CA MET A 128 8.09 12.17 -6.41
C MET A 128 7.97 10.65 -6.25
N GLN A 129 8.67 9.90 -7.12
CA GLN A 129 8.67 8.45 -7.04
C GLN A 129 9.30 7.97 -5.72
N LEU A 130 8.61 7.07 -5.02
CA LEU A 130 8.91 6.64 -3.64
C LEU A 130 10.36 6.15 -3.41
N ASP A 131 10.86 5.27 -4.27
CA ASP A 131 12.24 4.74 -4.17
C ASP A 131 13.27 5.85 -4.37
N ARG A 132 13.01 6.76 -5.33
CA ARG A 132 13.87 7.92 -5.59
C ARG A 132 13.92 8.85 -4.38
N GLU A 133 12.77 9.16 -3.79
CA GLU A 133 12.72 9.98 -2.58
C GLU A 133 13.50 9.34 -1.43
N THR A 134 13.27 8.05 -1.19
CA THR A 134 13.92 7.31 -0.10
C THR A 134 15.44 7.32 -0.22
N GLY A 135 15.97 7.16 -1.45
CA GLY A 135 17.40 7.25 -1.73
C GLY A 135 17.97 8.67 -1.58
N LEU A 136 17.23 9.71 -1.97
CA LEU A 136 17.65 11.10 -1.77
C LEU A 136 17.65 11.48 -0.29
N LEU A 137 16.64 11.05 0.46
CA LEU A 137 16.56 11.29 1.91
C LEU A 137 17.70 10.58 2.66
N HIS A 138 18.10 9.38 2.25
CA HIS A 138 19.29 8.72 2.81
C HIS A 138 20.54 9.61 2.73
N ASN A 139 20.84 10.11 1.54
CA ASN A 139 22.02 10.96 1.31
C ASN A 139 21.90 12.32 2.03
N PHE A 140 20.72 12.92 1.99
CA PHE A 140 20.45 14.18 2.67
C PHE A 140 20.63 14.05 4.18
N ILE A 141 20.06 13.03 4.81
CA ILE A 141 20.20 12.77 6.25
C ILE A 141 21.66 12.50 6.61
N ALA A 142 22.39 11.71 5.81
CA ALA A 142 23.81 11.47 6.03
C ALA A 142 24.61 12.77 5.99
N ASP A 143 24.30 13.69 5.07
CA ASP A 143 24.92 15.01 5.01
C ASP A 143 24.57 15.88 6.23
N LEU A 144 23.34 15.79 6.75
CA LEU A 144 22.93 16.46 7.99
C LEU A 144 23.69 15.94 9.22
N GLU A 145 23.88 14.62 9.31
CA GLU A 145 24.59 13.96 10.42
C GLU A 145 26.11 14.15 10.36
N THR A 146 26.66 14.49 9.18
CA THR A 146 28.11 14.61 8.97
C THR A 146 28.50 16.04 8.58
N LYS A 147 28.37 16.40 7.30
CA LYS A 147 28.80 17.68 6.72
C LYS A 147 28.19 18.89 7.43
N TYR A 148 26.94 18.76 7.90
CA TYR A 148 26.20 19.85 8.54
C TYR A 148 25.87 19.61 10.03
N ALA A 149 26.60 18.70 10.69
CA ALA A 149 26.34 18.34 12.09
C ALA A 149 26.39 19.54 13.05
N ALA A 150 27.29 20.50 12.80
CA ALA A 150 27.42 21.72 13.59
C ALA A 150 26.18 22.61 13.46
N GLN A 151 25.65 22.77 12.24
CA GLN A 151 24.44 23.54 11.94
C GLN A 151 23.20 22.86 12.55
N VAL A 152 23.10 21.53 12.42
CA VAL A 152 22.03 20.73 13.04
C VAL A 152 22.02 20.90 14.56
N THR A 153 23.18 20.83 15.20
CA THR A 153 23.32 21.04 16.65
C THR A 153 22.94 22.47 17.04
N LYS A 154 23.44 23.46 16.30
CA LYS A 154 23.21 24.87 16.57
C LYS A 154 21.74 25.28 16.49
N LEU A 155 21.02 24.72 15.52
CA LEU A 155 19.60 24.99 15.30
C LEU A 155 18.68 24.04 16.09
N GLY A 156 19.24 23.10 16.87
CA GLY A 156 18.47 22.13 17.64
C GLY A 156 17.65 21.16 16.77
N LEU A 157 18.12 20.84 15.56
CA LEU A 157 17.34 20.06 14.59
C LEU A 157 17.40 18.54 14.82
N GLY A 158 18.14 18.07 15.82
CA GLY A 158 18.25 16.64 16.15
C GLY A 158 16.91 15.96 16.41
N LEU A 159 15.92 16.71 16.94
CA LEU A 159 14.56 16.22 17.18
C LEU A 159 13.77 15.90 15.89
N PHE A 160 14.26 16.34 14.73
CA PHE A 160 13.70 16.00 13.42
C PHE A 160 14.61 15.01 12.67
N VAL A 161 15.94 15.21 12.72
CA VAL A 161 16.88 14.39 11.93
C VAL A 161 16.86 12.92 12.35
N ALA A 162 16.82 12.63 13.66
CA ALA A 162 16.78 11.25 14.13
C ALA A 162 15.45 10.55 13.77
N PRO A 163 14.26 11.13 14.06
CA PRO A 163 12.99 10.55 13.60
C PRO A 163 12.86 10.43 12.08
N LEU A 164 13.40 11.38 11.32
CA LEU A 164 13.37 11.31 9.85
C LEU A 164 14.18 10.12 9.33
N LYS A 165 15.32 9.82 9.95
CA LYS A 165 16.14 8.64 9.64
C LYS A 165 15.39 7.34 9.90
N GLU A 166 14.75 7.24 11.05
CA GLU A 166 13.94 6.07 11.41
C GLU A 166 12.74 5.90 10.46
N ALA A 167 12.02 6.98 10.16
CA ALA A 167 10.88 6.95 9.25
C ALA A 167 11.31 6.56 7.82
N ASN A 168 12.41 7.11 7.31
CA ASN A 168 12.94 6.77 5.99
C ASN A 168 13.37 5.29 5.89
N ALA A 169 14.01 4.76 6.94
CA ALA A 169 14.38 3.34 7.03
C ALA A 169 13.14 2.43 7.09
N LYS A 170 12.06 2.86 7.76
CA LYS A 170 10.80 2.11 7.79
C LYS A 170 10.16 2.02 6.40
N VAL A 171 10.14 3.13 5.67
CA VAL A 171 9.64 3.14 4.28
C VAL A 171 10.50 2.22 3.40
N GLU A 172 11.83 2.29 3.50
CA GLU A 172 12.74 1.41 2.76
C GLU A 172 12.45 -0.08 3.03
N GLN A 173 12.22 -0.46 4.29
CA GLN A 173 11.88 -1.84 4.65
C GLN A 173 10.61 -2.31 3.94
N PHE A 174 9.59 -1.46 3.85
CA PHE A 174 8.37 -1.80 3.13
C PHE A 174 8.57 -1.83 1.61
N ILE A 175 9.38 -0.93 1.03
CA ILE A 175 9.72 -0.95 -0.39
C ILE A 175 10.41 -2.27 -0.76
N VAL A 176 11.34 -2.75 0.06
CA VAL A 176 12.06 -4.03 -0.18
C VAL A 176 11.12 -5.23 -0.04
N ALA A 177 10.09 -5.13 0.79
CA ALA A 177 9.13 -6.20 1.04
C ALA A 177 7.91 -6.21 0.08
N ARG A 178 7.76 -5.18 -0.77
CA ARG A 178 6.63 -5.04 -1.72
C ARG A 178 6.75 -6.01 -2.91
#